data_AF-A0A857D352-F1
#
_entry.id   AF-A0A857D352-F1
#
_cell.length_a   1.000
_cell.length_b   1.000
_cell.length_c   1.000
_cell.angle_alpha   90.00
_cell.angle_beta   90.00
_cell.angle_gamma   90.00
#
_symmetry.space_group_name_H-M   'P 1'
#
loop_
_entity.id
_entity.type
_entity.pdbx_description
1 polymer ?
#
loop_
_entity_poly.entity_id
_entity_poly.type
_entity_poly.pdbx_seq_one_letter_code
_entity_poly.pdbx_strand_id
1 'polypeptide(L)'
;MATFIGTTGNDLLFGSNGDDILYGNGGNDYLDGGLGNDTLVTGDGNDALLGGGGNDLLFGGGGNDYLSGGDGNDDLLGGDGRDILLGGNGDDALNGGDGDDILNGDAGNDTLSGGAGKDGIIGGSGDDQVTGGDGNDGIWGGDGNDALFGGDGNDGIIGDVGDDVLNGGDGDDALFGGSGNDILFGEVGNDALFGDSGNDVLIGGLGGDTLTGGAGADQFVFSSPQDGIDTITDFSVINDIIIISAAGFTDDLIADALLMPEQFVIGTAAVDSNDRFIYNRANGTLFFDVDGVGGIAQIQIAKLSSGLDLTNNNIFVSNNFAV
;
A
#
# COMPACT_ATOMS: atom_id res chain seq x y z
N MET A 1 -10.44 -33.85 19.29
CA MET A 1 -11.20 -33.18 20.37
C MET A 1 -10.96 -33.80 21.73
N ALA A 2 -9.71 -33.63 22.15
CA ALA A 2 -9.30 -33.49 23.53
C ALA A 2 -9.33 -32.01 23.93
N THR A 3 -9.29 -31.76 25.25
CA THR A 3 -9.14 -30.42 25.81
C THR A 3 -8.07 -30.46 26.89
N PHE A 4 -7.09 -29.57 26.79
CA PHE A 4 -5.99 -29.43 27.74
C PHE A 4 -6.04 -28.03 28.36
N ILE A 5 -5.84 -27.95 29.67
CA ILE A 5 -5.90 -26.70 30.42
C ILE A 5 -4.67 -26.63 31.31
N GLY A 6 -3.86 -25.61 31.09
CA GLY A 6 -2.71 -25.22 31.89
C GLY A 6 -3.12 -24.56 33.21
N THR A 7 -2.13 -23.92 33.81
CA THR A 7 -2.15 -23.25 35.11
C THR A 7 -1.96 -21.75 34.89
N THR A 8 -1.44 -21.02 35.88
CA THR A 8 -1.09 -19.60 35.73
C THR A 8 0.43 -19.41 35.75
N GLY A 9 1.17 -20.47 35.42
CA GLY A 9 2.60 -20.43 35.25
C GLY A 9 2.96 -21.23 34.03
N ASN A 10 4.24 -21.25 33.68
CA ASN A 10 4.70 -21.81 32.42
C ASN A 10 4.32 -23.29 32.24
N ASP A 11 3.50 -23.55 31.23
CA ASP A 11 2.99 -24.86 30.88
C ASP A 11 3.50 -25.35 29.53
N LEU A 12 3.42 -26.67 29.36
CA LEU A 12 3.78 -27.36 28.13
C LEU A 12 2.62 -28.29 27.75
N LEU A 13 1.87 -27.92 26.72
CA LEU A 13 0.66 -28.62 26.30
C LEU A 13 0.84 -29.12 24.86
N PHE A 14 0.44 -30.37 24.62
CA PHE A 14 0.50 -31.01 23.31
C PHE A 14 -0.87 -31.61 22.99
N GLY A 15 -1.40 -31.27 21.82
CA GLY A 15 -2.53 -31.90 21.19
C GLY A 15 -2.15 -33.22 20.54
N SER A 16 -2.96 -33.63 19.59
CA SER A 16 -2.92 -34.94 18.97
C SER A 16 -3.16 -34.85 17.47
N ASN A 17 -3.90 -35.80 16.90
CA ASN A 17 -4.13 -35.85 15.45
C ASN A 17 -5.54 -35.38 15.07
N GLY A 18 -6.29 -34.74 15.97
CA GLY A 18 -7.57 -34.20 15.55
C GLY A 18 -8.11 -33.16 16.50
N ASP A 19 -8.71 -32.13 15.94
CA ASP A 19 -9.34 -30.94 16.50
C ASP A 19 -9.33 -30.83 18.03
N ASP A 20 -8.25 -30.34 18.60
CA ASP A 20 -7.99 -30.21 20.02
C ASP A 20 -8.13 -28.75 20.49
N ILE A 21 -8.40 -28.57 21.80
CA ILE A 21 -8.48 -27.24 22.42
C ILE A 21 -7.47 -27.16 23.54
N LEU A 22 -6.52 -26.23 23.46
CA LEU A 22 -5.45 -26.05 24.43
C LEU A 22 -5.55 -24.65 25.06
N TYR A 23 -5.59 -24.57 26.38
CA TYR A 23 -5.60 -23.31 27.13
C TYR A 23 -4.36 -23.17 28.01
N GLY A 24 -3.47 -22.22 27.73
CA GLY A 24 -2.30 -21.91 28.58
C GLY A 24 -2.65 -21.10 29.83
N ASN A 25 -3.55 -20.12 29.66
CA ASN A 25 -3.96 -19.06 30.60
C ASN A 25 -2.90 -17.99 30.87
N GLY A 26 -1.78 -18.28 31.52
CA GLY A 26 -0.79 -17.24 31.74
C GLY A 26 0.47 -17.75 32.38
N GLY A 27 1.51 -16.93 32.37
CA GLY A 27 2.88 -17.44 32.40
C GLY A 27 3.38 -17.61 30.96
N ASN A 28 4.61 -18.08 30.80
CA ASN A 28 5.19 -18.27 29.46
C ASN A 28 5.00 -19.73 29.04
N ASP A 29 4.02 -19.96 28.17
CA ASP A 29 3.50 -21.26 27.80
C ASP A 29 4.02 -21.72 26.44
N TYR A 30 4.03 -23.04 26.24
CA TYR A 30 4.24 -23.65 24.93
C TYR A 30 3.08 -24.59 24.62
N LEU A 31 2.37 -24.30 23.54
CA LEU A 31 1.24 -25.07 23.04
C LEU A 31 1.54 -25.56 21.62
N ASP A 32 1.26 -26.84 21.35
CA ASP A 32 1.42 -27.48 20.04
C ASP A 32 0.15 -28.28 19.75
N GLY A 33 -0.61 -27.90 18.73
CA GLY A 33 -1.90 -28.51 18.33
C GLY A 33 -1.70 -29.88 17.70
N GLY A 34 -0.82 -29.95 16.70
CA GLY A 34 -0.43 -31.19 16.04
C GLY A 34 -1.08 -31.31 14.67
N LEU A 35 -1.99 -32.27 14.49
CA LEU A 35 -2.81 -32.34 13.27
C LEU A 35 -4.28 -32.17 13.65
N GLY A 36 -5.09 -31.70 12.70
CA GLY A 36 -6.49 -31.39 12.92
C GLY A 36 -6.70 -29.89 13.01
N ASN A 37 -7.96 -29.47 13.15
CA ASN A 37 -8.30 -28.07 13.27
C ASN A 37 -8.36 -27.70 14.75
N ASP A 38 -7.26 -27.17 15.26
CA ASP A 38 -7.01 -26.95 16.66
C ASP A 38 -7.36 -25.52 17.10
N THR A 39 -7.57 -25.33 18.39
CA THR A 39 -7.75 -24.01 19.01
C THR A 39 -6.79 -23.87 20.17
N LEU A 40 -5.81 -22.99 20.03
CA LEU A 40 -4.77 -22.70 21.01
C LEU A 40 -5.00 -21.30 21.55
N VAL A 41 -5.16 -21.20 22.87
CA VAL A 41 -5.43 -19.91 23.52
C VAL A 41 -4.52 -19.78 24.74
N THR A 42 -3.70 -18.74 24.75
CA THR A 42 -2.89 -18.34 25.91
C THR A 42 -3.45 -17.05 26.50
N GLY A 43 -2.65 -16.32 27.28
CA GLY A 43 -3.10 -15.11 27.95
C GLY A 43 -1.91 -14.21 28.25
N ASP A 44 -1.73 -13.77 29.51
CA ASP A 44 -0.55 -12.95 29.83
C ASP A 44 0.71 -13.83 29.83
N GLY A 45 1.74 -13.50 29.06
CA GLY A 45 2.88 -14.38 28.88
C GLY A 45 3.82 -13.93 27.78
N ASN A 46 4.92 -14.66 27.59
CA ASN A 46 5.58 -14.67 26.30
C ASN A 46 5.49 -16.12 25.83
N ASP A 47 4.53 -16.37 24.97
CA ASP A 47 4.02 -17.69 24.66
C ASP A 47 4.49 -18.16 23.28
N ALA A 48 4.46 -19.47 23.08
CA ALA A 48 4.77 -20.10 21.81
C ALA A 48 3.64 -21.05 21.43
N LEU A 49 2.93 -20.75 20.34
CA LEU A 49 1.80 -21.51 19.85
C LEU A 49 2.12 -22.06 18.45
N LEU A 50 1.97 -23.37 18.27
CA LEU A 50 2.12 -24.04 17.00
C LEU A 50 0.79 -24.75 16.66
N GLY A 51 0.13 -24.36 15.56
CA GLY A 51 -1.09 -25.02 15.08
C GLY A 51 -0.76 -26.41 14.55
N GLY A 52 0.10 -26.46 13.53
CA GLY A 52 0.63 -27.67 12.95
C GLY A 52 0.03 -27.93 11.59
N GLY A 53 -0.96 -28.80 11.48
CA GLY A 53 -1.60 -29.05 10.19
C GLY A 53 -3.10 -29.23 10.32
N GLY A 54 -3.86 -28.53 9.50
CA GLY A 54 -5.29 -28.31 9.65
C GLY A 54 -5.55 -26.81 9.68
N ASN A 55 -6.81 -26.42 9.83
CA ASN A 55 -7.16 -25.01 9.94
C ASN A 55 -7.29 -24.65 11.41
N ASP A 56 -6.30 -23.93 11.92
CA ASP A 56 -6.08 -23.68 13.34
C ASP A 56 -6.49 -22.25 13.74
N LEU A 57 -6.84 -22.09 15.01
CA LEU A 57 -7.09 -20.79 15.63
C LEU A 57 -6.12 -20.58 16.79
N LEU A 58 -5.23 -19.58 16.68
CA LEU A 58 -4.19 -19.26 17.66
C LEU A 58 -4.43 -17.86 18.23
N PHE A 59 -4.42 -17.74 19.57
CA PHE A 59 -4.54 -16.48 20.30
C PHE A 59 -3.44 -16.35 21.36
N GLY A 60 -2.50 -15.43 21.14
CA GLY A 60 -1.35 -15.15 22.02
C GLY A 60 -1.75 -14.45 23.31
N GLY A 61 -2.51 -13.36 23.20
CA GLY A 61 -3.04 -12.65 24.36
C GLY A 61 -2.21 -11.42 24.66
N GLY A 62 -1.40 -11.45 25.72
CA GLY A 62 -0.63 -10.28 26.12
C GLY A 62 0.80 -10.62 26.44
N GLY A 63 1.73 -9.83 25.94
CA GLY A 63 3.17 -9.98 26.05
C GLY A 63 3.78 -10.28 24.69
N ASN A 64 4.95 -10.91 24.63
CA ASN A 64 5.64 -11.06 23.34
C ASN A 64 5.60 -12.52 22.89
N ASP A 65 4.73 -12.81 21.95
CA ASP A 65 4.33 -14.15 21.56
C ASP A 65 4.92 -14.57 20.22
N TYR A 66 4.97 -15.89 20.02
CA TYR A 66 5.35 -16.52 18.77
C TYR A 66 4.25 -17.47 18.34
N LEU A 67 3.59 -17.18 17.21
CA LEU A 67 2.50 -17.97 16.65
C LEU A 67 2.92 -18.50 15.28
N SER A 68 2.65 -19.77 15.03
CA SER A 68 2.86 -20.41 13.73
C SER A 68 1.66 -21.29 13.39
N GLY A 69 0.97 -20.99 12.29
CA GLY A 69 -0.19 -21.74 11.80
C GLY A 69 0.23 -23.12 11.28
N GLY A 70 1.01 -23.13 10.20
CA GLY A 70 1.57 -24.35 9.63
C GLY A 70 0.93 -24.70 8.29
N ASP A 71 0.37 -25.90 8.15
CA ASP A 71 -0.33 -26.31 6.93
C ASP A 71 -1.84 -26.13 7.10
N GLY A 72 -2.50 -25.29 6.31
CA GLY A 72 -3.94 -25.09 6.33
C GLY A 72 -4.29 -23.61 6.28
N ASN A 73 -5.57 -23.29 6.44
CA ASN A 73 -5.99 -21.89 6.49
C ASN A 73 -6.20 -21.52 7.96
N ASP A 74 -5.28 -20.75 8.50
CA ASP A 74 -5.14 -20.49 9.92
C ASP A 74 -5.53 -19.07 10.31
N ASP A 75 -6.12 -18.90 11.50
CA ASP A 75 -6.45 -17.60 12.10
C ASP A 75 -5.48 -17.35 13.28
N LEU A 76 -4.59 -16.35 13.15
CA LEU A 76 -3.57 -15.99 14.16
C LEU A 76 -3.81 -14.59 14.71
N LEU A 77 -3.93 -14.47 16.03
CA LEU A 77 -4.05 -13.19 16.74
C LEU A 77 -2.94 -13.06 17.79
N GLY A 78 -2.05 -12.09 17.63
CA GLY A 78 -0.97 -11.77 18.57
C GLY A 78 -1.52 -11.18 19.86
N GLY A 79 -2.06 -9.97 19.79
CA GLY A 79 -2.70 -9.28 20.89
C GLY A 79 -1.89 -8.08 21.36
N ASP A 80 -1.64 -7.95 22.66
CA ASP A 80 -0.80 -6.87 23.19
C ASP A 80 0.66 -7.31 23.18
N GLY A 81 1.59 -6.49 22.70
CA GLY A 81 3.04 -6.67 22.85
C GLY A 81 3.78 -6.73 21.53
N ARG A 82 4.97 -7.35 21.50
CA ARG A 82 5.70 -7.52 20.23
C ARG A 82 5.70 -8.99 19.86
N ASP A 83 4.93 -9.28 18.84
CA ASP A 83 4.61 -10.63 18.42
C ASP A 83 5.29 -10.99 17.10
N ILE A 84 5.40 -12.30 16.87
CA ILE A 84 5.85 -12.88 15.61
C ILE A 84 4.78 -13.87 15.17
N LEU A 85 4.14 -13.61 14.04
CA LEU A 85 3.10 -14.46 13.47
C LEU A 85 3.58 -14.99 12.11
N LEU A 86 3.47 -16.31 11.93
CA LEU A 86 3.78 -17.00 10.67
C LEU A 86 2.55 -17.81 10.24
N GLY A 87 1.98 -17.49 9.08
CA GLY A 87 0.84 -18.23 8.50
C GLY A 87 1.27 -19.64 8.11
N GLY A 88 2.01 -19.75 7.01
CA GLY A 88 2.57 -20.99 6.53
C GLY A 88 2.05 -21.35 5.14
N ASN A 89 1.47 -22.53 4.96
CA ASN A 89 0.87 -22.92 3.69
C ASN A 89 -0.65 -22.86 3.80
N GLY A 90 -1.30 -22.09 2.93
CA GLY A 90 -2.76 -21.97 2.88
C GLY A 90 -3.15 -20.50 2.93
N ASP A 91 -4.45 -20.22 2.85
CA ASP A 91 -4.92 -18.82 2.88
C ASP A 91 -5.17 -18.44 4.35
N ASP A 92 -4.24 -17.69 4.93
CA ASP A 92 -4.16 -17.39 6.36
C ASP A 92 -4.68 -15.99 6.71
N ALA A 93 -5.11 -15.81 7.96
CA ALA A 93 -5.51 -14.51 8.51
C ALA A 93 -4.68 -14.19 9.76
N LEU A 94 -3.83 -13.15 9.66
CA LEU A 94 -2.91 -12.74 10.72
C LEU A 94 -3.27 -11.33 11.23
N ASN A 95 -3.32 -11.16 12.55
CA ASN A 95 -3.49 -9.87 13.20
C ASN A 95 -2.44 -9.70 14.32
N GLY A 96 -1.53 -8.74 14.18
CA GLY A 96 -0.50 -8.42 15.17
C GLY A 96 -1.13 -7.88 16.45
N GLY A 97 -1.79 -6.74 16.35
CA GLY A 97 -2.53 -6.13 17.46
C GLY A 97 -1.86 -4.85 17.93
N ASP A 98 -1.62 -4.72 19.23
CA ASP A 98 -0.95 -3.56 19.82
C ASP A 98 0.55 -3.85 19.97
N GLY A 99 1.41 -3.20 19.21
CA GLY A 99 2.86 -3.14 19.42
C GLY A 99 3.64 -3.17 18.11
N ASP A 100 4.93 -3.49 18.19
CA ASP A 100 5.79 -3.48 16.99
C ASP A 100 5.97 -4.93 16.52
N ASP A 101 5.10 -5.41 15.64
CA ASP A 101 4.96 -6.82 15.29
C ASP A 101 5.70 -7.24 14.02
N ILE A 102 5.86 -8.55 13.85
CA ILE A 102 6.38 -9.16 12.62
C ILE A 102 5.39 -10.21 12.13
N LEU A 103 4.84 -10.01 10.94
CA LEU A 103 3.89 -10.91 10.31
C LEU A 103 4.46 -11.44 8.99
N ASN A 104 4.25 -12.72 8.71
CA ASN A 104 4.58 -13.34 7.43
C ASN A 104 3.48 -14.33 7.02
N GLY A 105 2.81 -14.10 5.90
CA GLY A 105 1.75 -14.99 5.37
C GLY A 105 2.33 -16.29 4.81
N ASP A 106 3.52 -16.20 4.21
CA ASP A 106 4.22 -17.28 3.50
C ASP A 106 3.56 -17.66 2.16
N ALA A 107 2.70 -18.67 2.10
CA ALA A 107 2.19 -19.17 0.82
C ALA A 107 0.68 -19.36 0.82
N GLY A 108 -0.03 -18.61 -0.01
CA GLY A 108 -1.48 -18.60 -0.11
C GLY A 108 -1.95 -17.18 -0.35
N ASN A 109 -3.27 -17.00 -0.46
CA ASN A 109 -3.82 -15.65 -0.56
C ASN A 109 -4.19 -15.16 0.84
N ASP A 110 -3.26 -14.46 1.48
CA ASP A 110 -3.32 -14.17 2.90
C ASP A 110 -4.00 -12.82 3.20
N THR A 111 -4.49 -12.67 4.43
CA THR A 111 -5.00 -11.40 4.96
C THR A 111 -4.23 -11.03 6.23
N LEU A 112 -3.44 -9.96 6.17
CA LEU A 112 -2.54 -9.53 7.24
C LEU A 112 -2.90 -8.12 7.73
N SER A 113 -2.88 -7.93 9.05
CA SER A 113 -3.05 -6.63 9.71
C SER A 113 -2.00 -6.46 10.80
N GLY A 114 -1.15 -5.44 10.68
CA GLY A 114 -0.17 -5.07 11.70
C GLY A 114 -0.86 -4.61 12.98
N GLY A 115 -1.65 -3.55 12.87
CA GLY A 115 -2.42 -3.00 13.98
C GLY A 115 -1.85 -1.66 14.42
N ALA A 116 -1.42 -1.54 15.67
CA ALA A 116 -0.90 -0.29 16.20
C ALA A 116 0.56 -0.44 16.62
N GLY A 117 1.47 0.34 16.04
CA GLY A 117 2.89 0.35 16.34
C GLY A 117 3.70 0.30 15.06
N LYS A 118 5.00 0.02 15.13
CA LYS A 118 5.83 -0.08 13.93
C LYS A 118 5.97 -1.54 13.53
N ASP A 119 5.26 -1.92 12.48
CA ASP A 119 5.14 -3.30 12.04
C ASP A 119 6.03 -3.63 10.85
N GLY A 120 6.40 -4.91 10.75
CA GLY A 120 7.05 -5.49 9.57
C GLY A 120 6.19 -6.63 9.04
N ILE A 121 5.64 -6.45 7.84
CA ILE A 121 4.66 -7.37 7.27
C ILE A 121 5.13 -7.87 5.91
N ILE A 122 5.07 -9.18 5.72
CA ILE A 122 5.39 -9.86 4.45
C ILE A 122 4.16 -10.67 4.06
N GLY A 123 3.58 -10.42 2.88
CA GLY A 123 2.51 -11.23 2.31
C GLY A 123 3.05 -12.61 1.97
N GLY A 124 3.94 -12.67 0.98
CA GLY A 124 4.66 -13.88 0.60
C GLY A 124 4.38 -14.24 -0.84
N SER A 125 3.65 -15.33 -1.08
CA SER A 125 3.29 -15.76 -2.43
C SER A 125 1.80 -16.05 -2.52
N GLY A 126 1.14 -15.52 -3.53
CA GLY A 126 -0.32 -15.50 -3.65
C GLY A 126 -0.81 -14.07 -3.76
N ASP A 127 -2.10 -13.88 -4.04
CA ASP A 127 -2.67 -12.53 -4.10
C ASP A 127 -3.07 -12.10 -2.67
N ASP A 128 -2.26 -11.28 -2.03
CA ASP A 128 -2.35 -10.95 -0.61
C ASP A 128 -3.10 -9.64 -0.33
N GLN A 129 -3.71 -9.53 0.85
CA GLN A 129 -4.29 -8.30 1.37
C GLN A 129 -3.58 -7.91 2.67
N VAL A 130 -2.87 -6.78 2.65
CA VAL A 130 -2.05 -6.33 3.79
C VAL A 130 -2.45 -4.94 4.24
N THR A 131 -2.61 -4.74 5.56
CA THR A 131 -2.79 -3.43 6.18
C THR A 131 -1.74 -3.23 7.28
N GLY A 132 -0.97 -2.14 7.24
CA GLY A 132 -0.05 -1.72 8.30
C GLY A 132 -0.82 -1.31 9.55
N GLY A 133 -1.52 -0.18 9.47
CA GLY A 133 -2.38 0.34 10.53
C GLY A 133 -1.87 1.67 11.07
N ASP A 134 -1.81 1.84 12.38
CA ASP A 134 -1.22 3.04 13.00
C ASP A 134 0.27 2.81 13.16
N GLY A 135 1.17 3.57 12.55
CA GLY A 135 2.55 3.14 12.59
C GLY A 135 3.56 3.93 11.80
N ASN A 136 4.62 3.25 11.43
CA ASN A 136 5.55 3.66 10.37
C ASN A 136 6.04 2.31 9.82
N ASP A 137 5.23 1.68 9.01
CA ASP A 137 5.27 0.25 8.77
C ASP A 137 6.17 -0.09 7.58
N GLY A 138 6.62 -1.33 7.56
CA GLY A 138 7.34 -1.90 6.43
C GLY A 138 6.53 -3.05 5.86
N ILE A 139 5.98 -2.87 4.66
CA ILE A 139 5.13 -3.85 3.98
C ILE A 139 5.82 -4.35 2.72
N TRP A 140 5.87 -5.68 2.55
CA TRP A 140 6.33 -6.35 1.34
C TRP A 140 5.22 -7.30 0.87
N GLY A 141 4.67 -7.08 -0.33
CA GLY A 141 3.64 -7.95 -0.95
C GLY A 141 4.24 -9.31 -1.31
N GLY A 142 5.08 -9.34 -2.34
CA GLY A 142 5.83 -10.53 -2.73
C GLY A 142 5.44 -10.97 -4.15
N ASP A 143 5.20 -12.28 -4.32
CA ASP A 143 4.78 -12.82 -5.61
C ASP A 143 3.24 -12.87 -5.68
N GLY A 144 2.58 -12.07 -6.51
CA GLY A 144 1.12 -12.08 -6.65
C GLY A 144 0.59 -10.70 -6.98
N ASN A 145 -0.73 -10.56 -7.18
CA ASN A 145 -1.34 -9.24 -7.36
C ASN A 145 -1.89 -8.79 -6.01
N ASP A 146 -1.10 -7.98 -5.32
CA ASP A 146 -1.33 -7.68 -3.91
C ASP A 146 -2.09 -6.37 -3.73
N ALA A 147 -2.82 -6.27 -2.61
CA ALA A 147 -3.45 -5.05 -2.16
C ALA A 147 -2.84 -4.62 -0.82
N LEU A 148 -2.02 -3.58 -0.85
CA LEU A 148 -1.17 -3.15 0.25
C LEU A 148 -1.58 -1.75 0.72
N PHE A 149 -1.88 -1.62 2.01
CA PHE A 149 -2.32 -0.37 2.64
C PHE A 149 -1.41 -0.05 3.83
N GLY A 150 -0.74 1.11 3.81
CA GLY A 150 0.12 1.59 4.90
C GLY A 150 -0.70 1.99 6.12
N GLY A 151 -1.50 3.05 5.97
CA GLY A 151 -2.39 3.54 7.02
C GLY A 151 -1.94 4.89 7.54
N ASP A 152 -1.85 5.03 8.86
CA ASP A 152 -1.37 6.26 9.49
C ASP A 152 0.15 6.18 9.70
N GLY A 153 0.86 7.25 9.35
CA GLY A 153 2.29 7.42 9.56
C GLY A 153 3.10 7.23 8.29
N ASN A 154 4.42 7.21 8.44
CA ASN A 154 5.35 7.20 7.31
C ASN A 154 5.78 5.77 6.97
N ASP A 155 5.17 5.22 5.94
CA ASP A 155 5.25 3.82 5.58
C ASP A 155 6.20 3.55 4.42
N GLY A 156 6.74 2.34 4.38
CA GLY A 156 7.51 1.80 3.27
C GLY A 156 6.81 0.58 2.71
N ILE A 157 6.32 0.66 1.47
CA ILE A 157 5.52 -0.38 0.83
C ILE A 157 6.21 -0.84 -0.46
N ILE A 158 6.36 -2.15 -0.64
CA ILE A 158 6.94 -2.78 -1.82
C ILE A 158 5.96 -3.84 -2.34
N GLY A 159 5.50 -3.71 -3.59
CA GLY A 159 4.66 -4.70 -4.27
C GLY A 159 5.45 -5.95 -4.68
N ASP A 160 6.55 -5.74 -5.41
CA ASP A 160 7.48 -6.75 -5.94
C ASP A 160 7.02 -7.37 -7.28
N VAL A 161 6.37 -8.53 -7.32
CA VAL A 161 6.03 -9.20 -8.59
C VAL A 161 4.53 -9.38 -8.74
N GLY A 162 3.92 -8.64 -9.65
CA GLY A 162 2.52 -8.77 -10.05
C GLY A 162 1.93 -7.42 -10.38
N ASP A 163 0.65 -7.38 -10.75
CA ASP A 163 -0.06 -6.11 -10.96
C ASP A 163 -0.63 -5.64 -9.61
N ASP A 164 0.13 -4.84 -8.86
CA ASP A 164 -0.15 -4.53 -7.46
C ASP A 164 -0.95 -3.23 -7.26
N VAL A 165 -1.64 -3.14 -6.12
CA VAL A 165 -2.30 -1.90 -5.65
C VAL A 165 -1.71 -1.49 -4.31
N LEU A 166 -1.01 -0.35 -4.30
CA LEU A 166 -0.35 0.21 -3.13
C LEU A 166 -1.01 1.52 -2.71
N ASN A 167 -1.33 1.67 -1.43
CA ASN A 167 -1.85 2.90 -0.84
C ASN A 167 -1.04 3.26 0.41
N GLY A 168 -0.36 4.41 0.40
CA GLY A 168 0.44 4.92 1.51
C GLY A 168 -0.44 5.30 2.69
N GLY A 169 -1.29 6.30 2.51
CA GLY A 169 -2.25 6.74 3.51
C GLY A 169 -1.90 8.12 4.05
N ASP A 170 -1.93 8.29 5.37
CA ASP A 170 -1.62 9.56 6.02
C ASP A 170 -0.14 9.60 6.44
N GLY A 171 0.75 10.23 5.69
CA GLY A 171 2.15 10.38 6.07
C GLY A 171 3.06 10.71 4.90
N ASP A 172 4.37 10.85 5.15
CA ASP A 172 5.31 10.94 4.03
C ASP A 172 5.81 9.52 3.69
N ASP A 173 5.23 8.91 2.66
CA ASP A 173 5.37 7.49 2.35
C ASP A 173 6.36 7.20 1.22
N ALA A 174 6.85 5.95 1.16
CA ALA A 174 7.68 5.44 0.07
C ALA A 174 7.10 4.15 -0.52
N LEU A 175 6.61 4.24 -1.76
CA LEU A 175 5.91 3.16 -2.46
C LEU A 175 6.74 2.71 -3.67
N PHE A 176 6.96 1.40 -3.78
CA PHE A 176 7.65 0.75 -4.89
C PHE A 176 6.74 -0.31 -5.48
N GLY A 177 6.24 -0.13 -6.71
CA GLY A 177 5.39 -1.09 -7.41
C GLY A 177 6.15 -2.37 -7.70
N GLY A 178 7.20 -2.27 -8.52
CA GLY A 178 8.11 -3.37 -8.80
C GLY A 178 7.98 -3.83 -10.24
N SER A 179 7.47 -5.03 -10.46
CA SER A 179 7.27 -5.57 -11.79
C SER A 179 5.83 -5.96 -12.04
N GLY A 180 5.22 -5.32 -13.04
CA GLY A 180 3.81 -5.49 -13.36
C GLY A 180 3.22 -4.15 -13.72
N ASN A 181 1.90 -4.03 -13.80
CA ASN A 181 1.24 -2.76 -14.05
C ASN A 181 0.57 -2.33 -12.76
N ASP A 182 1.28 -1.49 -12.01
CA ASP A 182 0.94 -1.21 -10.63
C ASP A 182 0.09 0.07 -10.52
N ILE A 183 -0.70 0.17 -9.45
CA ILE A 183 -1.40 1.40 -9.08
C ILE A 183 -0.92 1.85 -7.71
N LEU A 184 -0.33 3.04 -7.66
CA LEU A 184 0.24 3.61 -6.46
C LEU A 184 -0.53 4.88 -6.07
N PHE A 185 -1.01 4.92 -4.83
CA PHE A 185 -1.66 6.06 -4.20
C PHE A 185 -0.79 6.55 -3.02
N GLY A 186 -0.27 7.78 -3.08
CA GLY A 186 0.40 8.40 -1.93
C GLY A 186 -0.59 8.82 -0.84
N GLU A 187 -1.73 9.39 -1.27
CA GLU A 187 -2.79 9.95 -0.41
C GLU A 187 -2.40 11.27 0.26
N VAL A 188 -2.05 11.32 1.55
CA VAL A 188 -1.81 12.58 2.26
C VAL A 188 -0.38 12.66 2.76
N GLY A 189 0.41 13.55 2.17
CA GLY A 189 1.76 13.86 2.65
C GLY A 189 2.68 14.19 1.48
N ASN A 190 4.00 14.07 1.68
CA ASN A 190 4.96 14.25 0.59
C ASN A 190 5.57 12.91 0.25
N ASP A 191 4.97 12.24 -0.73
CA ASP A 191 5.22 10.84 -0.98
C ASP A 191 6.28 10.63 -2.05
N ALA A 192 6.91 9.45 -2.03
CA ALA A 192 7.84 9.00 -3.06
C ALA A 192 7.30 7.73 -3.71
N LEU A 193 6.76 7.86 -4.92
CA LEU A 193 6.17 6.77 -5.69
C LEU A 193 7.10 6.35 -6.83
N PHE A 194 7.40 5.05 -6.90
CA PHE A 194 8.21 4.42 -7.93
C PHE A 194 7.42 3.28 -8.58
N GLY A 195 7.00 3.43 -9.84
CA GLY A 195 6.33 2.35 -10.59
C GLY A 195 7.29 1.22 -10.97
N ASP A 196 8.57 1.55 -11.17
CA ASP A 196 9.63 0.64 -11.57
C ASP A 196 9.46 0.06 -12.98
N SER A 197 8.79 -1.08 -13.18
CA SER A 197 8.71 -1.71 -14.50
C SER A 197 7.32 -2.20 -14.86
N GLY A 198 6.87 -1.83 -16.06
CA GLY A 198 5.54 -2.09 -16.57
C GLY A 198 4.79 -0.77 -16.78
N ASN A 199 3.47 -0.79 -16.88
CA ASN A 199 2.71 0.43 -17.22
C ASN A 199 1.93 0.90 -16.00
N ASP A 200 2.52 1.82 -15.26
CA ASP A 200 2.06 2.10 -13.90
C ASP A 200 1.13 3.31 -13.86
N VAL A 201 0.30 3.37 -12.81
CA VAL A 201 -0.56 4.52 -12.51
C VAL A 201 -0.14 5.11 -11.17
N LEU A 202 0.37 6.33 -11.20
CA LEU A 202 0.87 7.03 -10.02
C LEU A 202 -0.06 8.21 -9.70
N ILE A 203 -0.61 8.20 -8.48
CA ILE A 203 -1.47 9.23 -7.91
C ILE A 203 -0.80 9.71 -6.62
N GLY A 204 -0.14 10.86 -6.65
CA GLY A 204 0.52 11.44 -5.48
C GLY A 204 -0.49 11.75 -4.37
N GLY A 205 -1.45 12.62 -4.67
CA GLY A 205 -2.48 13.02 -3.71
C GLY A 205 -2.15 14.38 -3.11
N LEU A 206 -2.55 14.61 -1.85
CA LEU A 206 -2.32 15.86 -1.15
C LEU A 206 -0.87 15.99 -0.68
N GLY A 207 -0.06 16.74 -1.42
CA GLY A 207 1.18 17.33 -0.94
C GLY A 207 2.22 17.49 -2.04
N GLY A 208 3.48 17.40 -1.67
CA GLY A 208 4.60 17.70 -2.56
C GLY A 208 5.31 16.44 -3.03
N ASP A 209 4.70 15.69 -3.94
CA ASP A 209 5.10 14.30 -4.18
C ASP A 209 6.25 14.18 -5.19
N THR A 210 6.96 13.05 -5.13
CA THR A 210 7.98 12.65 -6.09
C THR A 210 7.52 11.40 -6.80
N LEU A 211 7.23 11.52 -8.10
CA LEU A 211 6.68 10.46 -8.92
C LEU A 211 7.73 10.00 -9.96
N THR A 212 8.03 8.72 -9.99
CA THR A 212 8.95 8.10 -10.94
C THR A 212 8.24 6.93 -11.60
N GLY A 213 7.94 7.03 -12.90
CA GLY A 213 7.22 5.98 -13.61
C GLY A 213 8.12 4.75 -13.84
N GLY A 214 9.37 4.99 -14.25
CA GLY A 214 10.30 3.93 -14.55
C GLY A 214 10.17 3.47 -16.01
N ALA A 215 10.04 2.17 -16.21
CA ALA A 215 10.09 1.54 -17.51
C ALA A 215 8.72 1.06 -17.98
N GLY A 216 8.04 1.87 -18.77
CA GLY A 216 6.92 1.43 -19.58
C GLY A 216 6.20 2.61 -20.17
N ALA A 217 4.87 2.56 -20.16
CA ALA A 217 3.98 3.63 -20.58
C ALA A 217 3.13 4.07 -19.39
N ASP A 218 3.67 5.03 -18.62
CA ASP A 218 3.18 5.31 -17.28
C ASP A 218 2.16 6.46 -17.29
N GLN A 219 1.29 6.46 -16.29
CA GLN A 219 0.24 7.45 -16.10
C GLN A 219 0.47 8.23 -14.81
N PHE A 220 0.63 9.54 -14.92
CA PHE A 220 0.75 10.44 -13.77
C PHE A 220 -0.57 11.20 -13.61
N VAL A 221 -1.29 10.93 -12.52
CA VAL A 221 -2.66 11.38 -12.34
C VAL A 221 -2.73 12.57 -11.39
N PHE A 222 -3.40 13.64 -11.82
CA PHE A 222 -3.67 14.82 -11.00
C PHE A 222 -5.18 15.01 -10.85
N SER A 223 -5.64 14.97 -9.60
CA SER A 223 -7.07 15.06 -9.29
C SER A 223 -7.54 16.51 -9.16
N SER A 224 -6.72 17.38 -8.59
CA SER A 224 -7.00 18.80 -8.41
C SER A 224 -5.74 19.65 -8.62
N PRO A 225 -5.87 20.91 -9.09
CA PRO A 225 -4.75 21.84 -9.07
C PRO A 225 -4.36 22.30 -7.65
N GLN A 226 -5.05 21.83 -6.60
CA GLN A 226 -4.78 22.18 -5.20
C GLN A 226 -4.10 21.06 -4.41
N ASP A 227 -3.91 19.89 -5.03
CA ASP A 227 -3.34 18.71 -4.39
C ASP A 227 -1.91 18.97 -3.90
N GLY A 228 -1.15 19.75 -4.68
CA GLY A 228 0.11 20.32 -4.25
C GLY A 228 1.01 20.52 -5.46
N ILE A 229 2.33 20.36 -5.29
CA ILE A 229 3.28 20.54 -6.40
C ILE A 229 4.17 19.31 -6.49
N ASP A 230 3.84 18.46 -7.45
CA ASP A 230 4.55 17.19 -7.59
C ASP A 230 5.78 17.35 -8.48
N THR A 231 6.70 16.41 -8.37
CA THR A 231 7.87 16.28 -9.22
C THR A 231 7.84 14.95 -9.95
N ILE A 232 7.63 14.98 -11.27
CA ILE A 232 7.80 13.80 -12.11
C ILE A 232 9.26 13.73 -12.57
N THR A 233 9.96 12.68 -12.20
CA THR A 233 11.42 12.63 -12.30
C THR A 233 11.91 12.21 -13.70
N ASP A 234 11.16 11.38 -14.42
CA ASP A 234 11.63 10.66 -15.61
C ASP A 234 10.68 10.68 -16.83
N PHE A 235 9.65 11.53 -16.82
CA PHE A 235 8.63 11.62 -17.87
C PHE A 235 9.16 11.49 -19.32
N SER A 236 8.68 10.46 -20.01
CA SER A 236 8.91 10.16 -21.42
C SER A 236 7.76 10.68 -22.28
N VAL A 237 8.03 11.70 -23.09
CA VAL A 237 7.03 12.27 -24.04
C VAL A 237 6.54 11.28 -25.12
N ILE A 238 7.16 10.10 -25.21
CA ILE A 238 6.80 9.06 -26.20
C ILE A 238 5.88 8.01 -25.58
N ASN A 239 6.12 7.63 -24.33
CA ASN A 239 5.43 6.51 -23.69
C ASN A 239 4.41 6.97 -22.66
N ASP A 240 4.72 8.03 -21.92
CA ASP A 240 3.98 8.39 -20.72
C ASP A 240 2.91 9.43 -21.00
N ILE A 241 1.95 9.51 -20.09
CA ILE A 241 0.84 10.44 -20.18
C ILE A 241 0.52 11.06 -18.82
N ILE A 242 0.14 12.33 -18.85
CA ILE A 242 -0.44 13.01 -17.69
C ILE A 242 -1.95 12.86 -17.79
N ILE A 243 -2.57 12.33 -16.74
CA ILE A 243 -4.03 12.23 -16.62
C ILE A 243 -4.52 13.34 -15.70
N ILE A 244 -5.54 14.06 -16.14
CA ILE A 244 -6.17 15.16 -15.39
C ILE A 244 -7.63 14.82 -15.09
N SER A 245 -8.07 15.02 -13.86
CA SER A 245 -9.50 14.95 -13.53
C SER A 245 -10.28 16.05 -14.23
N ALA A 246 -11.29 15.72 -15.02
CA ALA A 246 -12.25 16.71 -15.49
C ALA A 246 -13.04 17.36 -14.34
N ALA A 247 -13.28 16.63 -13.25
CA ALA A 247 -14.13 17.09 -12.15
C ALA A 247 -13.40 17.99 -11.16
N GLY A 248 -12.10 17.76 -10.93
CA GLY A 248 -11.29 18.61 -10.06
C GLY A 248 -10.61 19.78 -10.77
N PHE A 249 -10.62 19.78 -12.11
CA PHE A 249 -10.24 20.91 -12.95
C PHE A 249 -11.52 21.56 -13.54
N THR A 250 -11.42 22.73 -14.18
CA THR A 250 -12.60 23.53 -14.56
C THR A 250 -13.56 22.82 -15.52
N ASP A 251 -14.85 23.21 -15.49
CA ASP A 251 -15.95 22.63 -16.31
C ASP A 251 -15.75 22.75 -17.84
N ASP A 252 -14.74 23.50 -18.31
CA ASP A 252 -14.45 23.72 -19.74
C ASP A 252 -13.51 22.65 -20.33
N LEU A 253 -13.01 21.70 -19.53
CA LEU A 253 -12.28 20.55 -20.03
C LEU A 253 -13.22 19.50 -20.62
N ILE A 254 -12.90 19.01 -21.81
CA ILE A 254 -13.63 17.90 -22.42
C ILE A 254 -13.01 16.60 -21.94
N ALA A 255 -13.74 15.92 -21.10
CA ALA A 255 -13.34 14.66 -20.52
C ALA A 255 -13.34 13.49 -21.53
N ASP A 256 -12.64 12.44 -21.13
CA ASP A 256 -12.41 11.19 -21.85
C ASP A 256 -11.80 11.43 -23.25
N ALA A 257 -10.90 12.41 -23.32
CA ALA A 257 -10.23 12.84 -24.54
C ALA A 257 -8.83 13.40 -24.27
N LEU A 258 -7.98 13.37 -25.30
CA LEU A 258 -6.75 14.16 -25.31
C LEU A 258 -7.07 15.64 -25.19
N LEU A 259 -6.21 16.37 -24.48
CA LEU A 259 -6.34 17.80 -24.31
C LEU A 259 -6.38 18.51 -25.67
N MET A 260 -7.26 19.50 -25.81
CA MET A 260 -7.38 20.23 -27.07
C MET A 260 -6.11 21.07 -27.32
N PRO A 261 -5.64 21.23 -28.58
CA PRO A 261 -4.45 22.01 -28.88
C PRO A 261 -4.46 23.45 -28.35
N GLU A 262 -5.63 24.09 -28.31
CA GLU A 262 -5.82 25.43 -27.76
C GLU A 262 -5.73 25.51 -26.23
N GLN A 263 -5.89 24.38 -25.53
CA GLN A 263 -5.82 24.25 -24.08
C GLN A 263 -4.39 23.98 -23.58
N PHE A 264 -3.39 23.95 -24.47
CA PHE A 264 -1.98 23.74 -24.14
C PHE A 264 -1.07 24.78 -24.77
N VAL A 265 -0.13 25.32 -23.99
CA VAL A 265 0.88 26.28 -24.48
C VAL A 265 2.26 25.99 -23.88
N ILE A 266 3.30 26.13 -24.70
CA ILE A 266 4.68 26.25 -24.21
C ILE A 266 4.93 27.72 -23.84
N GLY A 267 5.21 27.99 -22.56
CA GLY A 267 5.34 29.36 -22.08
C GLY A 267 5.71 29.45 -20.60
N THR A 268 5.84 30.67 -20.08
CA THR A 268 6.22 30.91 -18.68
C THR A 268 5.06 31.38 -17.81
N ALA A 269 3.95 31.81 -18.44
CA ALA A 269 2.77 32.28 -17.76
C ALA A 269 1.54 32.24 -18.68
N ALA A 270 0.35 32.32 -18.09
CA ALA A 270 -0.92 32.50 -18.79
C ALA A 270 -0.93 33.84 -19.54
N VAL A 271 -1.44 33.84 -20.77
CA VAL A 271 -1.30 34.97 -21.73
C VAL A 271 -2.62 35.62 -22.13
N ASP A 272 -3.75 34.98 -21.86
CA ASP A 272 -5.10 35.52 -22.12
C ASP A 272 -6.11 34.88 -21.16
N SER A 273 -7.40 34.94 -21.49
CA SER A 273 -8.50 34.54 -20.63
C SER A 273 -9.01 33.11 -20.84
N ASN A 274 -8.21 32.21 -21.41
CA ASN A 274 -8.58 30.80 -21.61
C ASN A 274 -7.83 29.90 -20.63
N ASP A 275 -8.56 29.00 -19.97
CA ASP A 275 -8.04 27.92 -19.12
C ASP A 275 -7.10 27.03 -19.93
N ARG A 276 -5.85 26.95 -19.49
CA ARG A 276 -4.78 26.27 -20.22
C ARG A 276 -3.77 25.63 -19.30
N PHE A 277 -3.21 24.54 -19.81
CA PHE A 277 -1.95 23.98 -19.34
C PHE A 277 -0.78 24.73 -19.98
N ILE A 278 0.17 25.14 -19.16
CA ILE A 278 1.34 25.92 -19.57
C ILE A 278 2.60 25.19 -19.12
N TYR A 279 3.41 24.72 -20.05
CA TYR A 279 4.69 24.09 -19.74
C TYR A 279 5.86 25.04 -20.02
N ASN A 280 6.64 25.33 -18.97
CA ASN A 280 7.84 26.14 -19.08
C ASN A 280 9.06 25.27 -19.36
N ARG A 281 9.39 25.16 -20.64
CA ARG A 281 10.52 24.34 -21.11
C ARG A 281 11.87 24.69 -20.46
N ALA A 282 12.07 25.94 -20.01
CA ALA A 282 13.35 26.37 -19.47
C ALA A 282 13.64 25.80 -18.07
N ASN A 283 12.61 25.53 -17.27
CA ASN A 283 12.77 25.07 -15.89
C ASN A 283 11.89 23.83 -15.54
N GLY A 284 11.07 23.36 -16.47
CA GLY A 284 10.27 22.13 -16.35
C GLY A 284 8.94 22.29 -15.62
N THR A 285 8.54 23.50 -15.22
CA THR A 285 7.30 23.68 -14.45
C THR A 285 6.05 23.60 -15.34
N LEU A 286 5.04 22.87 -14.90
CA LEU A 286 3.72 22.77 -15.51
C LEU A 286 2.71 23.54 -14.64
N PHE A 287 1.98 24.46 -15.27
CA PHE A 287 0.94 25.25 -14.62
C PHE A 287 -0.43 24.95 -15.24
N PHE A 288 -1.49 25.15 -14.46
CA PHE A 288 -2.87 25.23 -14.93
C PHE A 288 -3.47 26.60 -14.59
N ASP A 289 -4.06 27.26 -15.58
CA ASP A 289 -4.77 28.54 -15.42
C ASP A 289 -6.22 28.28 -14.96
N VAL A 290 -6.49 28.36 -13.65
CA VAL A 290 -7.76 27.93 -13.02
C VAL A 290 -8.93 28.90 -13.20
N ASP A 291 -8.69 30.19 -13.47
CA ASP A 291 -9.75 31.20 -13.48
C ASP A 291 -10.05 31.77 -14.87
N GLY A 292 -9.30 31.34 -15.88
CA GLY A 292 -9.39 31.88 -17.24
C GLY A 292 -9.12 33.37 -17.27
N VAL A 293 -8.26 33.91 -16.39
CA VAL A 293 -7.87 35.31 -16.38
C VAL A 293 -6.35 35.41 -16.22
N GLY A 294 -5.68 35.64 -17.35
CA GLY A 294 -4.23 35.59 -17.46
C GLY A 294 -3.42 36.16 -16.29
N GLY A 295 -2.36 35.42 -15.94
CA GLY A 295 -1.19 35.84 -15.19
C GLY A 295 -1.35 36.03 -13.69
N ILE A 296 -2.57 36.03 -13.14
CA ILE A 296 -2.82 36.27 -11.71
C ILE A 296 -3.39 35.09 -10.92
N ALA A 297 -3.77 33.99 -11.59
CA ALA A 297 -4.31 32.81 -10.92
C ALA A 297 -3.79 31.45 -11.44
N GLN A 298 -2.74 31.41 -12.27
CA GLN A 298 -2.16 30.11 -12.63
C GLN A 298 -1.59 29.41 -11.38
N ILE A 299 -1.85 28.11 -11.27
CA ILE A 299 -1.32 27.27 -10.19
C ILE A 299 -0.29 26.33 -10.80
N GLN A 300 0.87 26.20 -10.15
CA GLN A 300 1.81 25.15 -10.52
C GLN A 300 1.27 23.84 -9.98
N ILE A 301 1.15 22.84 -10.85
CA ILE A 301 0.65 21.51 -10.46
C ILE A 301 1.77 20.47 -10.44
N ALA A 302 2.80 20.66 -11.28
CA ALA A 302 3.90 19.72 -11.37
C ALA A 302 5.19 20.38 -11.83
N LYS A 303 6.29 19.66 -11.59
CA LYS A 303 7.60 19.91 -12.17
C LYS A 303 8.08 18.64 -12.87
N LEU A 304 8.35 18.76 -14.15
CA LEU A 304 8.96 17.72 -14.96
C LEU A 304 10.42 18.04 -15.24
N SER A 305 11.14 17.11 -15.87
CA SER A 305 12.43 17.39 -16.50
C SER A 305 12.35 18.61 -17.43
N SER A 306 13.36 19.49 -17.39
CA SER A 306 13.42 20.66 -18.28
C SER A 306 13.75 20.25 -19.71
N GLY A 307 13.29 21.02 -20.70
CA GLY A 307 13.67 20.82 -22.10
C GLY A 307 12.79 19.85 -22.89
N LEU A 308 11.78 19.23 -22.27
CA LEU A 308 10.86 18.31 -22.94
C LEU A 308 10.10 18.99 -24.10
N ASP A 309 9.84 18.23 -25.16
CA ASP A 309 8.98 18.63 -26.27
C ASP A 309 7.53 18.20 -26.00
N LEU A 310 7.00 18.61 -24.84
CA LEU A 310 5.65 18.27 -24.40
C LEU A 310 4.60 18.89 -25.36
N THR A 311 3.54 18.14 -25.63
CA THR A 311 2.40 18.60 -26.45
C THR A 311 1.08 18.30 -25.75
N ASN A 312 -0.02 18.83 -26.29
CA ASN A 312 -1.36 18.49 -25.82
C ASN A 312 -1.67 16.98 -25.88
N ASN A 313 -0.98 16.22 -26.75
CA ASN A 313 -1.18 14.76 -26.84
C ASN A 313 -0.58 13.98 -25.65
N ASN A 314 0.22 14.65 -24.81
CA ASN A 314 0.77 14.05 -23.59
C ASN A 314 -0.12 14.29 -22.36
N ILE A 315 -1.29 14.91 -22.55
CA ILE A 315 -2.25 15.17 -21.47
C ILE A 315 -3.61 14.61 -21.91
N PHE A 316 -4.18 13.74 -21.08
CA PHE A 316 -5.52 13.19 -21.25
C PHE A 316 -6.41 13.65 -20.11
N VAL A 317 -7.62 14.08 -20.42
CA VAL A 317 -8.62 14.48 -19.43
C VAL A 317 -9.56 13.31 -19.22
N SER A 318 -9.79 12.89 -17.98
CA SER A 318 -10.68 11.75 -17.63
C SER A 318 -11.83 12.17 -16.72
N ASN A 319 -13.03 11.61 -16.92
CA ASN A 319 -14.15 11.72 -15.97
C ASN A 319 -14.10 10.68 -14.86
N ASN A 320 -13.48 9.53 -15.14
CA ASN A 320 -13.46 8.39 -14.26
C ASN A 320 -12.02 7.97 -14.05
N PHE A 321 -11.57 8.05 -12.81
CA PHE A 321 -10.44 7.29 -12.31
C PHE A 321 -10.92 5.89 -11.93
N ALA A 322 -11.63 5.23 -12.86
CA ALA A 322 -11.98 3.83 -12.70
C ALA A 322 -10.70 3.05 -13.03
N VAL A 323 -9.92 2.81 -11.98
CA VAL A 323 -8.91 1.76 -11.92
C VAL A 323 -9.63 0.42 -12.01
#